data_AF-A0A254RK23-F1
#
_entry.id   AF-A0A254RK23-F1
#
_cell.length_a   1.000
_cell.length_b   1.000
_cell.length_c   1.000
_cell.angle_alpha   90.00
_cell.angle_beta   90.00
_cell.angle_gamma   90.00
#
_symmetry.space_group_name_H-M   'P 1'
#
loop_
_entity.id
_entity.type
_entity.pdbx_description
1 polymer ?
#
loop_
_entity_poly.entity_id
_entity_poly.type
_entity_poly.pdbx_seq_one_letter_code
_entity_poly.pdbx_strand_id
1 'polypeptide(L)'
;MIPDWKLERYLTGDLPEGEMREIRELEETDEIFAHRVKMLREDNAAILRKMPFERLSEKMEAMPSRQNSAGNTVRVNFKLVKFAAAAALVLAVVSVALFSQREIAGQGAGDQLAASDADGASVVEVAMADTQDDGTRIKGLSPRMEVWKKTGDSAIQMMNMGEAREGDEIQLRYSVPEKCYGLLFSMDGNGTLTMHMAEGNKAIALEPGKMTTLPFAYKLDNAPKFEKFFFVTSREAFELDANDVDAVLKNKNVHAESVNLRKVEGN
;
A
#
# COMPACT_ATOMS: atom_id res chain seq x y z
N MET A 1 26.56 -21.19 -0.29
CA MET A 1 25.83 -19.92 -0.48
C MET A 1 25.92 -19.12 0.81
N ILE A 2 26.51 -17.92 0.76
CA ILE A 2 26.64 -17.05 1.94
C ILE A 2 25.32 -16.32 2.18
N PRO A 3 24.76 -16.32 3.40
CA PRO A 3 23.56 -15.55 3.74
C PRO A 3 23.76 -14.04 3.62
N ASP A 4 22.71 -13.33 3.22
CA ASP A 4 22.76 -11.89 2.94
C ASP A 4 23.24 -11.07 4.14
N TRP A 5 22.77 -11.37 5.35
CA TRP A 5 23.20 -10.68 6.57
C TRP A 5 24.72 -10.79 6.82
N LYS A 6 25.35 -11.89 6.40
CA LYS A 6 26.78 -12.12 6.56
C LYS A 6 27.56 -11.35 5.48
N LEU A 7 27.01 -11.26 4.27
CA LEU A 7 27.56 -10.46 3.19
C LEU A 7 27.52 -8.95 3.50
N GLU A 8 26.44 -8.46 4.10
CA GLU A 8 26.34 -7.06 4.53
C GLU A 8 27.41 -6.73 5.58
N ARG A 9 27.61 -7.59 6.58
CA ARG A 9 28.66 -7.39 7.60
C ARG A 9 30.07 -7.48 7.01
N TYR A 10 30.28 -8.30 5.99
CA TYR A 10 31.54 -8.34 5.25
C TYR A 10 31.83 -7.01 4.56
N LEU A 11 30.81 -6.40 3.93
CA LEU A 11 30.94 -5.12 3.24
C LEU A 11 31.21 -3.95 4.18
N THR A 12 30.65 -3.97 5.40
CA THR A 12 30.88 -2.94 6.42
C THR A 12 32.16 -3.17 7.23
N GLY A 13 32.78 -4.35 7.15
CA GLY A 13 33.96 -4.72 7.93
C GLY A 13 33.66 -5.20 9.36
N ASP A 14 32.41 -5.54 9.65
CA ASP A 14 31.92 -5.94 10.99
C ASP A 14 31.99 -7.45 11.24
N LEU A 15 32.81 -8.18 10.48
CA LEU A 15 33.03 -9.62 10.70
C LEU A 15 34.38 -9.89 11.39
N PRO A 16 34.48 -10.98 12.17
CA PRO A 16 35.76 -11.45 12.69
C PRO A 16 36.79 -11.67 11.57
N GLU A 17 38.07 -11.44 11.88
CA GLU A 17 39.15 -11.49 10.89
C GLU A 17 39.24 -12.83 10.14
N GLY A 18 38.97 -13.95 10.84
CA GLY A 18 38.89 -15.28 10.23
C GLY A 18 37.84 -15.36 9.12
N GLU A 19 36.63 -14.90 9.41
CA GLU A 19 35.50 -14.91 8.47
C GLU A 19 35.72 -13.91 7.31
N MET A 20 36.34 -12.75 7.58
CA MET A 20 36.71 -11.79 6.54
C MET A 20 37.70 -12.38 5.53
N ARG A 21 38.63 -13.24 5.96
CA ARG A 21 39.57 -13.92 5.04
C ARG A 21 38.87 -14.98 4.21
N GLU A 22 38.02 -15.80 4.81
CA GLU A 22 37.25 -16.83 4.09
C GLU A 22 36.41 -16.23 2.96
N ILE A 23 35.74 -15.10 3.22
CA ILE A 23 34.91 -14.43 2.22
C ILE A 23 35.77 -13.78 1.13
N ARG A 24 36.95 -13.23 1.47
CA ARG A 24 37.90 -12.70 0.48
C ARG A 24 38.43 -13.79 -0.44
N GLU A 25 38.81 -14.93 0.11
CA GLU A 25 39.26 -16.08 -0.68
C GLU A 25 38.15 -16.58 -1.61
N LEU A 26 36.89 -16.54 -1.16
CA LEU A 26 35.74 -16.84 -2.01
C LEU A 26 35.52 -15.78 -3.11
N GLU A 27 35.71 -14.50 -2.80
CA GLU A 27 35.67 -13.40 -3.79
C GLU A 27 36.76 -13.55 -4.87
N GLU A 28 37.91 -14.12 -4.52
CA GLU A 28 39.01 -14.37 -5.47
C GLU A 28 38.80 -15.63 -6.33
N THR A 29 38.07 -16.62 -5.82
CA THR A 29 37.93 -17.93 -6.47
C THR A 29 36.63 -18.13 -7.24
N ASP A 30 35.56 -17.42 -6.87
CA ASP A 30 34.23 -17.53 -7.50
C ASP A 30 33.85 -16.23 -8.22
N GLU A 31 33.93 -16.26 -9.56
CA GLU A 31 33.60 -15.10 -10.42
C GLU A 31 32.16 -14.61 -10.22
N ILE A 32 31.20 -15.51 -9.98
CA ILE A 32 29.78 -15.14 -9.79
C ILE A 32 29.63 -14.42 -8.45
N PHE A 33 30.26 -14.95 -7.41
CA PHE A 33 30.27 -14.31 -6.10
C PHE A 33 30.98 -12.95 -6.14
N ALA A 34 32.12 -12.85 -6.84
CA ALA A 34 32.84 -11.60 -7.04
C ALA A 34 31.96 -10.53 -7.72
N HIS A 35 31.23 -10.92 -8.77
CA HIS A 35 30.27 -10.03 -9.43
C HIS A 35 29.17 -9.54 -8.48
N ARG A 36 28.64 -10.43 -7.64
CA ARG A 36 27.63 -10.07 -6.64
C ARG A 36 28.16 -9.07 -5.61
N VAL A 37 29.37 -9.30 -5.08
CA VAL A 37 30.04 -8.39 -4.14
C VAL A 37 30.27 -7.02 -4.80
N LYS A 38 30.73 -7.01 -6.06
CA LYS A 38 30.97 -5.78 -6.82
C LYS A 38 29.70 -4.94 -6.96
N MET A 39 28.57 -5.54 -7.34
CA MET A 39 27.29 -4.82 -7.45
C MET A 39 26.90 -4.15 -6.13
N LEU A 40 27.03 -4.87 -5.00
CA LEU A 40 26.71 -4.31 -3.69
C LEU A 40 27.65 -3.17 -3.27
N ARG A 41 28.94 -3.23 -3.63
CA ARG A 41 29.89 -2.12 -3.40
C ARG A 41 29.52 -0.89 -4.24
N GLU A 42 29.10 -1.08 -5.49
CA GLU A 42 28.66 -0.01 -6.38
C GLU A 42 27.38 0.67 -5.86
N ASP A 43 26.41 -0.13 -5.40
CA ASP A 43 25.17 0.37 -4.77
C ASP A 43 25.47 1.15 -3.49
N ASN A 44 26.31 0.63 -2.60
CA ASN A 44 26.73 1.33 -1.39
C ASN A 44 27.43 2.66 -1.71
N ALA A 45 28.29 2.69 -2.72
CA ALA A 45 28.93 3.91 -3.18
C ALA A 45 27.91 4.92 -3.75
N ALA A 46 26.89 4.46 -4.48
CA ALA A 46 25.82 5.32 -4.99
C ALA A 46 24.98 5.93 -3.84
N ILE A 47 24.68 5.16 -2.80
CA ILE A 47 23.99 5.63 -1.59
C ILE A 47 24.81 6.72 -0.90
N LEU A 48 26.11 6.51 -0.70
CA LEU A 48 27.00 7.49 -0.06
C LEU A 48 27.14 8.78 -0.87
N ARG A 49 27.15 8.70 -2.20
CA ARG A 49 27.12 9.90 -3.06
C ARG A 49 25.80 10.67 -2.95
N LYS A 50 24.68 9.96 -2.79
CA LYS A 50 23.35 10.58 -2.63
C LYS A 50 23.16 11.19 -1.24
N MET A 51 23.79 10.60 -0.22
CA MET A 51 23.73 11.04 1.17
C MET A 51 25.15 11.30 1.71
N PRO A 52 25.80 12.38 1.25
CA PRO A 52 27.12 12.77 1.71
C PRO A 52 27.08 13.06 3.22
N PHE A 53 27.84 12.28 3.99
CA PHE A 53 27.98 12.45 5.44
C PHE A 53 28.82 13.69 5.81
N GLU A 54 29.36 14.41 4.83
CA GLU A 54 30.19 15.61 4.98
C GLU A 54 29.45 16.74 5.72
N ARG A 55 28.11 16.80 5.62
CA ARG A 55 27.29 17.78 6.37
C ARG A 55 26.89 17.31 7.77
N LEU A 56 27.26 16.09 8.16
CA LEU A 56 26.93 15.57 9.48
C LEU A 56 27.76 16.24 10.57
N SER A 57 29.05 16.50 10.34
CA SER A 57 29.92 17.23 11.27
C SER A 57 29.40 18.64 11.54
N GLU A 58 29.04 19.39 10.50
CA GLU A 58 28.42 20.72 10.61
C GLU A 58 27.11 20.67 11.41
N LYS A 59 26.29 19.63 11.18
CA LYS A 59 25.00 19.44 11.88
C LYS A 59 25.17 18.99 13.33
N MET A 60 26.24 18.25 13.65
CA MET A 60 26.60 17.85 15.00
C MET A 60 27.18 19.03 15.80
N GLU A 61 27.98 19.89 15.17
CA GLU A 61 28.47 21.13 15.77
C GLU A 61 27.36 22.16 15.98
N ALA A 62 26.42 22.26 15.03
CA ALA A 62 25.25 23.12 15.15
C ALA A 62 24.18 22.56 16.11
N MET A 63 24.31 21.33 16.58
CA MET A 63 23.41 20.73 17.56
C MET A 63 23.78 21.24 18.96
N PRO A 64 22.92 22.01 19.64
CA PRO A 64 23.20 22.40 21.01
C PRO A 64 23.27 21.14 21.87
N SER A 65 24.42 20.94 22.53
CA SER A 65 24.62 19.89 23.52
C SER A 65 23.51 19.97 24.56
N ARG A 66 22.50 19.10 24.48
CA ARG A 66 21.51 18.94 25.55
C ARG A 66 22.19 18.27 26.73
N GLN A 67 22.96 19.06 27.47
CA GLN A 67 23.33 18.73 28.84
C GLN A 67 22.03 18.65 29.65
N ASN A 68 21.84 17.49 30.29
CA ASN A 68 20.76 17.14 31.20
C ASN A 68 20.23 18.34 31.99
N SER A 69 19.11 18.91 31.53
CA SER A 69 18.24 19.71 32.38
C SER A 69 17.15 18.77 32.89
N ALA A 70 17.42 18.20 34.07
CA ALA A 70 16.42 17.55 34.88
C ALA A 70 15.24 18.50 35.12
N GLY A 71 14.02 17.96 35.00
CA GLY A 71 12.81 18.53 35.58
C GLY A 71 12.25 19.77 34.89
N ASN A 72 11.49 19.57 33.80
CA ASN A 72 10.31 20.41 33.60
C ASN A 72 9.18 19.58 32.97
N THR A 73 8.26 19.12 33.79
CA THR A 73 7.01 18.49 33.34
C THR A 73 6.13 19.54 32.69
N VAL A 74 6.17 19.61 31.36
CA VAL A 74 5.22 20.43 30.58
C VAL A 74 3.84 19.78 30.68
N ARG A 75 2.98 20.33 31.53
CA ARG A 75 1.55 19.98 31.58
C ARG A 75 0.87 20.54 30.33
N VAL A 76 0.52 19.66 29.39
CA VAL A 76 -0.22 20.03 28.17
C VAL A 76 -1.72 20.09 28.47
N ASN A 77 -2.35 21.24 28.21
CA ASN A 77 -3.75 21.49 28.55
C ASN A 77 -4.70 20.87 27.50
N PHE A 78 -5.21 19.67 27.77
CA PHE A 78 -6.06 18.83 26.90
C PHE A 78 -7.42 19.43 26.47
N LYS A 79 -7.72 20.69 26.79
CA LYS A 79 -9.01 21.32 26.43
C LYS A 79 -9.03 21.98 25.04
N LEU A 80 -7.88 22.15 24.37
CA LEU A 80 -7.81 22.85 23.08
C LEU A 80 -7.89 21.95 21.84
N VAL A 81 -7.85 20.62 21.98
CA VAL A 81 -7.85 19.66 20.86
C VAL A 81 -9.27 19.19 20.48
N LYS A 82 -10.32 19.75 21.10
CA LYS A 82 -11.72 19.38 20.84
C LYS A 82 -12.48 20.29 19.86
N PHE A 83 -11.82 21.23 19.18
CA PHE A 83 -12.48 22.19 18.26
C PHE A 83 -11.90 22.24 16.83
N ALA A 84 -11.32 21.14 16.35
CA ALA A 84 -10.94 20.98 14.94
C ALA A 84 -11.70 19.83 14.24
N ALA A 85 -12.90 19.51 14.72
CA ALA A 85 -13.77 18.44 14.19
C ALA A 85 -15.16 18.94 13.76
N ALA A 86 -15.35 20.24 13.53
CA ALA A 86 -16.66 20.84 13.30
C ALA A 86 -16.73 21.86 12.13
N ALA A 87 -15.93 21.65 11.07
CA ALA A 87 -15.97 22.51 9.87
C ALA A 87 -15.99 21.74 8.53
N ALA A 88 -16.25 20.43 8.54
CA ALA A 88 -16.41 19.62 7.32
C ALA A 88 -17.79 18.92 7.22
N LEU A 89 -18.73 19.21 8.13
CA LEU A 89 -20.03 18.56 8.22
C LEU A 89 -21.23 19.45 7.80
N VAL A 90 -20.97 20.63 7.24
CA VAL A 90 -22.04 21.59 6.86
C VAL A 90 -22.32 21.63 5.34
N LEU A 91 -21.45 21.04 4.51
CA LEU A 91 -21.70 20.90 3.05
C LEU A 91 -22.34 19.56 2.64
N ALA A 92 -22.51 18.61 3.57
CA ALA A 92 -23.06 17.28 3.30
C ALA A 92 -24.57 17.12 3.62
N VAL A 93 -25.22 18.15 4.15
CA VAL A 93 -26.64 18.07 4.58
C VAL A 93 -27.61 18.73 3.58
N VAL A 94 -27.13 19.50 2.60
CA VAL A 94 -28.00 20.21 1.64
C VAL A 94 -28.36 19.36 0.40
N SER A 95 -27.58 18.34 0.05
CA SER A 95 -27.83 17.51 -1.14
C SER A 95 -28.78 16.32 -0.91
N VAL A 96 -29.07 15.94 0.34
CA VAL A 96 -29.98 14.82 0.67
C VAL A 96 -31.43 15.28 0.80
N ALA A 97 -31.69 16.57 1.06
CA ALA A 97 -33.04 17.06 1.35
C ALA A 97 -33.90 17.39 0.10
N LEU A 98 -33.31 17.48 -1.10
CA LEU A 98 -34.04 17.83 -2.33
C LEU A 98 -34.46 16.63 -3.19
N PHE A 99 -33.97 15.42 -2.91
CA PHE A 99 -34.28 14.22 -3.71
C PHE A 99 -35.42 13.36 -3.15
N SER A 100 -35.95 13.66 -1.95
CA SER A 100 -37.01 12.86 -1.30
C SER A 100 -38.42 13.44 -1.43
N GLN A 101 -38.63 14.49 -2.25
CA GLN A 101 -39.96 15.02 -2.58
C GLN A 101 -40.28 14.88 -4.07
N ARG A 102 -40.35 13.65 -4.59
CA ARG A 102 -41.21 13.39 -5.76
C ARG A 102 -41.60 11.91 -5.86
N GLU A 103 -42.35 11.43 -4.88
CA GLU A 103 -43.09 10.18 -5.01
C GLU A 103 -44.53 10.40 -5.50
N ILE A 104 -44.85 9.69 -6.59
CA ILE A 104 -46.11 8.97 -6.87
C ILE A 104 -47.37 9.78 -7.21
N ALA A 105 -47.78 9.73 -8.48
CA ALA A 105 -49.12 9.29 -8.91
C ALA A 105 -49.30 9.39 -10.44
N GLY A 106 -49.87 8.35 -11.08
CA GLY A 106 -50.59 8.50 -12.34
C GLY A 106 -50.33 7.44 -13.42
N GLN A 107 -51.27 6.49 -13.55
CA GLN A 107 -51.41 5.51 -14.64
C GLN A 107 -51.75 6.17 -15.99
N GLY A 108 -51.48 5.47 -17.11
CA GLY A 108 -52.30 5.58 -18.33
C GLY A 108 -51.55 5.61 -19.66
N ALA A 109 -51.95 4.69 -20.55
CA ALA A 109 -51.52 4.48 -21.92
C ALA A 109 -51.52 5.71 -22.86
N GLY A 110 -50.69 5.68 -23.91
CA GLY A 110 -50.91 6.50 -25.12
C GLY A 110 -49.63 6.92 -25.87
N ASP A 111 -49.25 6.09 -26.85
CA ASP A 111 -48.74 6.40 -28.20
C ASP A 111 -47.94 7.69 -28.56
N GLN A 112 -46.82 7.44 -29.25
CA GLN A 112 -46.16 8.18 -30.36
C GLN A 112 -45.42 9.54 -30.20
N LEU A 113 -44.14 9.47 -30.63
CA LEU A 113 -43.33 10.38 -31.48
C LEU A 113 -43.00 11.79 -30.98
N ALA A 114 -41.70 12.05 -30.77
CA ALA A 114 -40.86 12.85 -31.69
C ALA A 114 -39.47 13.13 -31.07
N ALA A 115 -38.47 13.10 -31.93
CA ALA A 115 -37.07 13.38 -31.65
C ALA A 115 -36.81 14.84 -31.23
N SER A 116 -35.80 15.06 -30.39
CA SER A 116 -34.80 16.12 -30.60
C SER A 116 -33.63 15.96 -29.63
N ASP A 117 -32.45 16.23 -30.17
CA ASP A 117 -31.13 16.14 -29.58
C ASP A 117 -30.96 17.01 -28.32
N ALA A 118 -30.15 16.55 -27.37
CA ALA A 118 -28.92 17.22 -26.94
C ALA A 118 -28.37 16.63 -25.62
N ASP A 119 -27.07 16.37 -25.66
CA ASP A 119 -26.13 16.48 -24.53
C ASP A 119 -26.19 15.41 -23.43
N GLY A 120 -25.85 14.19 -23.81
CA GLY A 120 -25.46 13.13 -22.88
C GLY A 120 -23.98 13.25 -22.50
N ALA A 121 -23.71 13.79 -21.31
CA ALA A 121 -22.43 13.64 -20.64
C ALA A 121 -22.16 12.13 -20.44
N SER A 122 -21.21 11.60 -21.22
CA SER A 122 -20.75 10.23 -21.13
C SER A 122 -20.04 10.01 -19.78
N VAL A 123 -20.77 9.47 -18.81
CA VAL A 123 -20.14 8.65 -17.76
C VAL A 123 -19.50 7.46 -18.48
N VAL A 124 -18.18 7.48 -18.59
CA VAL A 124 -17.40 6.34 -19.08
C VAL A 124 -17.48 5.27 -17.99
N GLU A 125 -18.56 4.50 -18.02
CA GLU A 125 -18.63 3.19 -17.41
C GLU A 125 -17.63 2.32 -18.17
N VAL A 126 -16.41 2.21 -17.64
CA VAL A 126 -15.45 1.23 -18.13
C VAL A 126 -16.04 -0.14 -17.80
N ALA A 127 -16.78 -0.67 -18.77
CA ALA A 127 -17.23 -2.04 -18.78
C ALA A 127 -15.99 -2.94 -18.75
N MET A 128 -15.60 -3.33 -17.55
CA MET A 128 -14.61 -4.39 -17.33
C MET A 128 -15.18 -5.62 -18.00
N ALA A 129 -14.61 -5.98 -19.15
CA ALA A 129 -14.99 -7.16 -19.90
C ALA A 129 -14.96 -8.36 -18.95
N ASP A 130 -16.12 -9.00 -18.80
CA ASP A 130 -16.33 -10.24 -18.08
C ASP A 130 -15.45 -11.29 -18.75
N THR A 131 -14.21 -11.41 -18.26
CA THR A 131 -13.31 -12.47 -18.67
C THR A 131 -13.88 -13.73 -18.03
N GLN A 132 -14.59 -14.48 -18.87
CA GLN A 132 -15.11 -15.82 -18.58
C GLN A 132 -14.14 -16.58 -17.68
N ASP A 133 -14.61 -16.77 -16.45
CA ASP A 133 -14.10 -17.68 -15.43
C ASP A 133 -14.02 -19.08 -16.04
N ASP A 134 -12.86 -19.42 -16.63
CA ASP A 134 -12.54 -20.81 -16.97
C ASP A 134 -12.38 -21.55 -15.65
N GLY A 135 -13.50 -22.15 -15.22
CA GLY A 135 -13.80 -22.77 -13.93
C GLY A 135 -12.83 -23.86 -13.53
N THR A 136 -11.57 -23.49 -13.38
CA THR A 136 -10.49 -24.33 -12.92
C THR A 136 -10.51 -24.24 -11.41
N ARG A 137 -11.49 -24.95 -10.84
CA ARG A 137 -11.54 -25.29 -9.41
C ARG A 137 -10.32 -26.14 -9.08
N ILE A 138 -9.21 -25.47 -8.74
CA ILE A 138 -8.00 -26.13 -8.25
C ILE A 138 -7.96 -26.07 -6.72
N LYS A 139 -7.75 -27.25 -6.17
CA LYS A 139 -7.58 -27.63 -4.77
C LYS A 139 -6.68 -26.65 -4.00
N GLY A 140 -7.07 -26.27 -2.77
CA GLY A 140 -6.28 -25.44 -1.84
C GLY A 140 -6.64 -23.96 -1.87
N LEU A 141 -7.85 -23.64 -1.45
CA LEU A 141 -8.42 -22.30 -1.49
C LEU A 141 -7.80 -21.43 -0.36
N SER A 142 -6.79 -20.63 -0.70
CA SER A 142 -6.24 -19.58 0.16
C SER A 142 -6.92 -18.24 -0.14
N PRO A 143 -6.97 -17.30 0.82
CA PRO A 143 -7.33 -15.91 0.52
C PRO A 143 -6.51 -15.37 -0.65
N ARG A 144 -7.12 -14.53 -1.49
CA ARG A 144 -6.48 -13.92 -2.66
C ARG A 144 -6.77 -12.44 -2.77
N MET A 145 -5.81 -11.68 -3.28
CA MET A 145 -5.91 -10.27 -3.62
C MET A 145 -5.38 -10.04 -5.04
N GLU A 146 -6.09 -9.21 -5.79
CA GLU A 146 -5.64 -8.74 -7.09
C GLU A 146 -5.53 -7.21 -7.10
N VAL A 147 -4.47 -6.73 -7.72
CA VAL A 147 -4.23 -5.30 -7.94
C VAL A 147 -4.33 -5.06 -9.44
N TRP A 148 -5.19 -4.14 -9.85
CA TRP A 148 -5.44 -3.84 -11.27
C TRP A 148 -5.14 -2.38 -11.53
N LYS A 149 -4.34 -2.08 -12.54
CA LYS A 149 -4.06 -0.71 -12.98
C LYS A 149 -4.85 -0.39 -14.22
N LYS A 150 -5.55 0.75 -14.21
CA LYS A 150 -6.22 1.28 -15.40
C LYS A 150 -5.22 1.73 -16.46
N THR A 151 -5.49 1.37 -17.71
CA THR A 151 -4.71 1.70 -18.91
C THR A 151 -5.66 2.12 -20.03
N GLY A 152 -5.92 3.43 -20.13
CA GLY A 152 -6.95 3.96 -21.04
C GLY A 152 -8.33 3.43 -20.67
N ASP A 153 -8.98 2.76 -21.64
CA ASP A 153 -10.31 2.12 -21.46
C ASP A 153 -10.22 0.66 -21.00
N SER A 154 -9.03 0.20 -20.60
CA SER A 154 -8.78 -1.16 -20.13
C SER A 154 -8.11 -1.15 -18.76
N ALA A 155 -7.89 -2.33 -18.20
CA ALA A 155 -7.06 -2.49 -17.02
C ALA A 155 -6.13 -3.69 -17.17
N ILE A 156 -4.94 -3.58 -16.60
CA ILE A 156 -3.96 -4.66 -16.53
C ILE A 156 -3.81 -5.12 -15.09
N GLN A 157 -3.76 -6.44 -14.86
CA GLN A 157 -3.44 -6.96 -13.55
C GLN A 157 -1.96 -6.70 -13.24
N MET A 158 -1.71 -6.05 -12.11
CA MET A 158 -0.39 -5.74 -11.62
C MET A 158 0.15 -6.95 -10.84
N MET A 159 1.28 -7.47 -11.30
CA MET A 159 2.03 -8.50 -10.59
C MET A 159 3.03 -7.87 -9.61
N ASN A 160 3.57 -8.69 -8.71
CA ASN A 160 4.61 -8.23 -7.80
C ASN A 160 5.80 -7.63 -8.56
N MET A 161 6.30 -6.50 -8.06
CA MET A 161 7.29 -5.62 -8.67
C MET A 161 6.85 -4.93 -9.98
N GLY A 162 5.55 -4.94 -10.30
CA GLY A 162 5.00 -4.23 -11.46
C GLY A 162 5.21 -2.72 -11.38
N GLU A 163 5.37 -2.07 -12.52
CA GLU A 163 5.66 -0.63 -12.58
C GLU A 163 4.41 0.23 -12.48
N ALA A 164 4.45 1.19 -11.56
CA ALA A 164 3.42 2.19 -11.38
C ALA A 164 4.01 3.60 -11.34
N ARG A 165 3.22 4.59 -11.70
CA ARG A 165 3.57 6.01 -11.71
C ARG A 165 2.64 6.79 -10.81
N GLU A 166 3.06 8.00 -10.42
CA GLU A 166 2.15 8.98 -9.86
C GLU A 166 0.95 9.16 -10.80
N GLY A 167 -0.25 9.15 -10.22
CA GLY A 167 -1.48 9.34 -10.94
C GLY A 167 -2.10 8.11 -11.57
N ASP A 168 -1.40 6.96 -11.56
CA ASP A 168 -2.00 5.68 -11.97
C ASP A 168 -3.20 5.36 -11.07
N GLU A 169 -4.31 4.93 -11.68
CA GLU A 169 -5.52 4.49 -10.98
C GLU A 169 -5.49 2.98 -10.74
N ILE A 170 -5.58 2.59 -9.47
CA ILE A 170 -5.45 1.22 -8.99
C ILE A 170 -6.79 0.73 -8.41
N GLN A 171 -7.31 -0.35 -8.97
CA GLN A 171 -8.47 -1.07 -8.47
C GLN A 171 -8.03 -2.32 -7.71
N LEU A 172 -8.58 -2.51 -6.52
CA LEU A 172 -8.28 -3.65 -5.66
C LEU A 172 -9.45 -4.62 -5.66
N ARG A 173 -9.13 -5.92 -5.64
CA ARG A 173 -10.09 -7.01 -5.54
C ARG A 173 -9.60 -8.05 -4.55
N TYR A 174 -10.50 -8.74 -3.89
CA TYR A 174 -10.16 -9.83 -2.98
C TYR A 174 -11.18 -10.96 -3.05
N SER A 175 -10.75 -12.16 -2.64
CA SER A 175 -11.66 -13.28 -2.39
C SER A 175 -11.19 -14.06 -1.17
N VAL A 176 -12.13 -14.51 -0.35
CA VAL A 176 -11.84 -15.40 0.78
C VAL A 176 -12.54 -16.74 0.60
N PRO A 177 -11.89 -17.85 1.00
CA PRO A 177 -12.39 -19.19 0.77
C PRO A 177 -13.39 -19.67 1.82
N GLU A 178 -13.28 -19.12 3.03
CA GLU A 178 -14.11 -19.39 4.19
C GLU A 178 -14.42 -18.08 4.91
N LYS A 179 -15.42 -18.10 5.78
CA LYS A 179 -15.76 -16.96 6.63
C LYS A 179 -14.59 -16.62 7.55
N CYS A 180 -14.15 -15.38 7.53
CA CYS A 180 -12.99 -14.92 8.29
C CYS A 180 -13.09 -13.42 8.61
N TYR A 181 -12.08 -12.88 9.28
CA TYR A 181 -11.84 -11.45 9.39
C TYR A 181 -10.74 -11.05 8.42
N GLY A 182 -10.85 -9.88 7.81
CA GLY A 182 -9.80 -9.38 6.93
C GLY A 182 -9.67 -7.86 6.90
N LEU A 183 -8.48 -7.42 6.52
CA LEU A 183 -8.11 -6.02 6.38
C LEU A 183 -7.26 -5.87 5.12
N LEU A 184 -7.57 -4.86 4.31
CA LEU A 184 -6.80 -4.51 3.12
C LEU A 184 -6.23 -3.11 3.29
N PHE A 185 -4.92 -2.98 3.20
CA PHE A 185 -4.21 -1.71 3.34
C PHE A 185 -3.00 -1.64 2.42
N SER A 186 -2.47 -0.45 2.27
CA SER A 186 -1.22 -0.21 1.56
C SER A 186 -0.22 0.55 2.42
N MET A 187 1.05 0.43 2.05
CA MET A 187 2.17 1.16 2.61
C MET A 187 3.00 1.74 1.47
N ASP A 188 3.14 3.07 1.49
CA ASP A 188 3.94 3.79 0.51
C ASP A 188 5.44 3.77 0.88
N GLY A 189 6.30 4.28 -0.01
CA GLY A 189 7.74 4.38 0.27
C GLY A 189 8.15 5.42 1.30
N ASN A 190 7.22 6.24 1.80
CA ASN A 190 7.40 7.13 2.96
C ASN A 190 7.02 6.43 4.29
N GLY A 191 6.43 5.22 4.23
CA GLY A 191 5.91 4.50 5.38
C GLY A 191 4.49 4.92 5.79
N THR A 192 3.80 5.70 4.96
CA THR A 192 2.40 6.06 5.20
C THR A 192 1.51 4.84 4.98
N LEU A 193 0.66 4.53 5.96
CA LEU A 193 -0.33 3.47 5.85
C LEU A 193 -1.68 4.02 5.39
N THR A 194 -2.25 3.41 4.35
CA THR A 194 -3.60 3.75 3.87
C THR A 194 -4.52 2.54 4.01
N MET A 195 -5.60 2.68 4.78
CA MET A 195 -6.60 1.61 4.95
C MET A 195 -7.59 1.65 3.78
N HIS A 196 -7.66 0.58 3.00
CA HIS A 196 -8.57 0.45 1.86
C HIS A 196 -9.87 -0.28 2.23
N MET A 197 -9.76 -1.26 3.12
CA MET A 197 -10.90 -2.03 3.64
C MET A 197 -10.64 -2.36 5.11
N ALA A 198 -11.26 -1.58 6.00
CA ALA A 198 -11.19 -1.73 7.45
C ALA A 198 -12.33 -0.94 8.12
N GLU A 199 -12.59 -1.23 9.39
CA GLU A 199 -13.34 -0.32 10.28
C GLU A 199 -12.34 0.44 11.15
N GLY A 200 -11.91 1.62 10.70
CA GLY A 200 -10.76 2.32 11.28
C GLY A 200 -9.47 1.52 11.02
N ASN A 201 -8.91 0.90 12.06
CA ASN A 201 -7.78 -0.02 11.97
C ASN A 201 -8.16 -1.48 12.27
N LYS A 202 -9.45 -1.79 12.39
CA LYS A 202 -9.96 -3.12 12.73
C LYS A 202 -10.33 -3.91 11.49
N ALA A 203 -10.01 -5.20 11.49
CA ALA A 203 -10.43 -6.12 10.46
C ALA A 203 -11.95 -6.32 10.48
N ILE A 204 -12.56 -6.36 9.30
CA ILE A 204 -14.01 -6.57 9.15
C ILE A 204 -14.31 -8.04 8.87
N ALA A 205 -15.51 -8.49 9.20
CA ALA A 205 -15.96 -9.83 8.85
C ALA A 205 -16.17 -9.95 7.33
N LEU A 206 -15.62 -11.02 6.74
CA LEU A 206 -15.70 -11.33 5.32
C LEU A 206 -16.46 -12.64 5.14
N GLU A 207 -17.39 -12.63 4.19
CA GLU A 207 -18.11 -13.83 3.76
C GLU A 207 -17.38 -14.49 2.58
N PRO A 208 -17.37 -15.83 2.50
CA PRO A 208 -16.75 -16.53 1.38
C PRO A 208 -17.50 -16.25 0.08
N GLY A 209 -16.76 -16.17 -1.03
CA GLY A 209 -17.38 -15.83 -2.31
C GLY A 209 -16.42 -15.76 -3.48
N LYS A 210 -16.97 -15.28 -4.60
CA LYS A 210 -16.19 -14.92 -5.79
C LYS A 210 -15.33 -13.69 -5.50
N MET A 211 -14.43 -13.36 -6.43
CA MET A 211 -13.60 -12.17 -6.38
C MET A 211 -14.47 -10.89 -6.29
N THR A 212 -14.41 -10.22 -5.14
CA THR A 212 -15.10 -8.98 -4.82
C THR A 212 -14.22 -7.79 -5.15
N THR A 213 -14.76 -6.85 -5.91
CA THR A 213 -14.10 -5.58 -6.22
C THR A 213 -14.42 -4.54 -5.15
N LEU A 214 -13.42 -3.81 -4.66
CA LEU A 214 -13.65 -2.69 -3.76
C LEU A 214 -14.43 -1.57 -4.47
N PRO A 215 -15.30 -0.82 -3.79
CA PRO A 215 -16.22 0.14 -4.42
C PRO A 215 -15.54 1.36 -5.07
N PHE A 216 -14.25 1.57 -4.83
CA PHE A 216 -13.50 2.71 -5.35
C PHE A 216 -12.12 2.27 -5.86
N ALA A 217 -11.61 2.98 -6.87
CA ALA A 217 -10.23 2.93 -7.30
C ALA A 217 -9.41 4.01 -6.58
N TYR A 218 -8.11 3.77 -6.43
CA TYR A 218 -7.17 4.64 -5.74
C TYR A 218 -6.19 5.25 -6.73
N LYS A 219 -6.06 6.57 -6.70
CA LYS A 219 -5.02 7.26 -7.47
C LYS A 219 -3.72 7.26 -6.67
N LEU A 220 -2.66 6.74 -7.28
CA LEU A 220 -1.34 6.74 -6.68
C LEU A 220 -0.79 8.16 -6.54
N ASP A 221 -0.19 8.44 -5.39
CA ASP A 221 0.52 9.68 -5.12
C ASP A 221 1.98 9.62 -5.61
N ASN A 222 2.73 10.70 -5.36
CA ASN A 222 4.16 10.79 -5.61
C ASN A 222 5.01 10.28 -4.43
N ALA A 223 4.60 9.18 -3.79
CA ALA A 223 5.48 8.50 -2.85
C ALA A 223 6.66 7.85 -3.58
N PRO A 224 7.88 7.90 -3.02
CA PRO A 224 9.07 7.40 -3.67
C PRO A 224 9.10 5.87 -3.69
N LYS A 225 9.90 5.28 -4.59
CA LYS A 225 10.31 3.87 -4.62
C LYS A 225 9.21 2.83 -4.88
N PHE A 226 8.17 2.75 -4.05
CA PHE A 226 7.19 1.68 -4.12
C PHE A 226 5.83 2.05 -3.49
N GLU A 227 4.83 1.23 -3.83
CA GLU A 227 3.55 1.11 -3.13
C GLU A 227 3.33 -0.38 -2.85
N LYS A 228 3.16 -0.77 -1.58
CA LYS A 228 2.94 -2.18 -1.22
C LYS A 228 1.56 -2.40 -0.64
N PHE A 229 0.76 -3.20 -1.33
CA PHE A 229 -0.58 -3.61 -0.88
C PHE A 229 -0.48 -4.88 -0.06
N PHE A 230 -1.29 -4.95 1.00
CA PHE A 230 -1.40 -6.08 1.90
C PHE A 230 -2.87 -6.46 2.04
N PHE A 231 -3.14 -7.75 1.92
CA PHE A 231 -4.39 -8.36 2.33
C PHE A 231 -4.11 -9.34 3.46
N VAL A 232 -4.59 -9.00 4.66
CA VAL A 232 -4.37 -9.78 5.87
C VAL A 232 -5.69 -10.38 6.30
N THR A 233 -5.70 -11.67 6.59
CA THR A 233 -6.90 -12.41 7.00
C THR A 233 -6.62 -13.29 8.21
N SER A 234 -7.64 -13.55 9.02
CA SER A 234 -7.56 -14.37 10.24
C SER A 234 -8.92 -14.99 10.55
N ARG A 235 -8.94 -16.12 11.27
CA ARG A 235 -10.19 -16.69 11.80
C ARG A 235 -10.77 -15.89 12.96
N GLU A 236 -9.93 -15.12 13.64
CA GLU A 236 -10.28 -14.29 14.78
C GLU A 236 -10.22 -12.80 14.41
N ALA A 237 -11.03 -11.98 15.06
CA ALA A 237 -10.97 -10.54 14.90
C ALA A 237 -9.59 -10.00 15.32
N PHE A 238 -9.06 -9.03 14.58
CA PHE A 238 -7.78 -8.40 14.87
C PHE A 238 -7.81 -6.92 14.46
N GLU A 239 -6.82 -6.18 14.91
CA GLU A 239 -6.61 -4.78 14.55
C GLU A 239 -5.14 -4.55 14.18
N LEU A 240 -4.90 -3.54 13.36
CA LEU A 240 -3.57 -3.13 12.94
C LEU A 240 -3.08 -1.99 13.83
N ASP A 241 -1.95 -2.18 14.50
CA ASP A 241 -1.21 -1.06 15.10
C ASP A 241 -0.32 -0.42 14.04
N ALA A 242 -0.59 0.84 13.73
CA ALA A 242 0.20 1.60 12.75
C ALA A 242 1.68 1.75 13.16
N ASN A 243 1.99 1.63 14.45
CA ASN A 243 3.36 1.71 14.96
C ASN A 243 4.09 0.34 14.93
N ASP A 244 3.35 -0.76 14.78
CA ASP A 244 3.88 -2.13 14.80
C ASP A 244 3.12 -3.05 13.84
N VAL A 245 3.16 -2.71 12.55
CA VAL A 245 2.59 -3.54 11.47
C VAL A 245 3.24 -4.93 11.45
N ASP A 246 4.53 -4.99 11.77
CA ASP A 246 5.33 -6.22 11.79
C ASP A 246 4.78 -7.26 12.77
N ALA A 247 4.28 -6.84 13.93
CA ALA A 247 3.67 -7.76 14.90
C ALA A 247 2.46 -8.49 14.31
N VAL A 248 1.61 -7.80 13.55
CA VAL A 248 0.46 -8.42 12.89
C VAL A 248 0.94 -9.34 11.77
N LEU A 249 1.84 -8.89 10.91
CA LEU A 249 2.32 -9.68 9.76
C LEU A 249 3.10 -10.94 10.16
N LYS A 250 3.76 -10.94 11.33
CA LYS A 250 4.49 -12.10 11.87
C LYS A 250 3.62 -13.04 12.70
N ASN A 251 2.36 -12.67 12.97
CA ASN A 251 1.45 -13.50 13.72
C ASN A 251 1.11 -14.78 12.93
N LYS A 252 1.37 -15.95 13.54
CA LYS A 252 1.13 -17.25 12.89
C LYS A 252 -0.35 -17.55 12.63
N ASN A 253 -1.24 -16.83 13.30
CA ASN A 253 -2.69 -17.00 13.17
C ASN A 253 -3.27 -16.14 12.03
N VAL A 254 -2.47 -15.28 11.41
CA VAL A 254 -2.90 -14.51 10.25
C VAL A 254 -2.29 -15.07 8.96
N HIS A 255 -3.02 -14.93 7.87
CA HIS A 255 -2.53 -15.12 6.53
C HIS A 255 -2.38 -13.75 5.87
N ALA A 256 -1.17 -13.42 5.43
CA ALA A 256 -0.86 -12.16 4.77
C ALA A 256 -0.41 -12.41 3.32
N GLU A 257 -1.13 -11.83 2.39
CA GLU A 257 -0.75 -11.73 0.98
C GLU A 257 -0.32 -10.30 0.68
N SER A 258 0.65 -10.12 -0.21
CA SER A 258 1.09 -8.78 -0.58
C SER A 258 1.49 -8.68 -2.04
N VAL A 259 1.23 -7.52 -2.65
CA VAL A 259 1.70 -7.14 -3.97
C VAL A 259 2.46 -5.84 -3.85
N ASN A 260 3.74 -5.86 -4.22
CA ASN A 260 4.57 -4.67 -4.24
C ASN A 260 4.60 -4.06 -5.64
N LEU A 261 4.35 -2.77 -5.78
CA LEU A 261 4.50 -2.04 -7.05
C LEU A 261 5.74 -1.15 -6.96
N ARG A 262 6.58 -1.16 -7.99
CA ARG A 262 7.73 -0.26 -8.09
C ARG A 262 7.26 1.07 -8.67
N LYS A 263 7.51 2.16 -7.96
CA LYS A 263 7.29 3.52 -8.46
C LYS A 263 8.44 3.89 -9.39
N VAL A 264 8.12 4.23 -10.63
CA VAL A 264 9.07 4.74 -11.63
C VAL A 264 8.78 6.21 -11.89
N GLU A 265 9.82 7.03 -12.01
CA GLU A 265 9.66 8.44 -12.37
C GLU A 265 9.05 8.55 -13.78
N GLY A 266 8.20 9.56 -13.98
CA GLY A 266 7.65 9.87 -15.31
C GLY A 266 8.75 10.38 -16.23
N ASN A 267 8.73 9.96 -17.50
CA ASN A 267 9.51 10.60 -18.57
C ASN A 267 8.89 11.93 -18.97
#